data_AF-A0A952EWX7-F1
#
_entry.id   AF-A0A952EWX7-F1
#
_cell.length_a   1.000
_cell.length_b   1.000
_cell.length_c   1.000
_cell.angle_alpha   90.00
_cell.angle_beta   90.00
_cell.angle_gamma   90.00
#
_symmetry.space_group_name_H-M   'P 1'
#
loop_
_entity.id
_entity.type
_entity.pdbx_description
1 polymer ?
#
loop_
_entity_poly.entity_id
_entity_poly.type
_entity_poly.pdbx_seq_one_letter_code
_entity_poly.pdbx_strand_id
1 'polypeptide(L)'
;RILTITFTAVLSLIPALLIGENFLTNFEDFLLLVLYLFVPWTAVNLVDYYIVRRGHYAIAEIFNPRGMYGRWGWRGITSYLVGFAAMLPFLSTSKYTGFVAAKLDGADLSMFVGLPVAGILYWILAKTVDVEGETRIAQAEAAELERLAREHERPEAH
;
A
#
# COMPACT_ATOMS: atom_id res chain seq x y z
N ARG A 1 -7.13 -34.56 31.11
CA ARG A 1 -7.02 -33.17 31.61
C ARG A 1 -5.58 -32.84 32.03
N ILE A 2 -4.99 -33.56 33.00
CA ILE A 2 -3.59 -33.33 33.42
C ILE A 2 -2.62 -33.60 32.26
N LEU A 3 -2.79 -34.73 31.55
CA LEU A 3 -1.96 -35.07 30.38
C LEU A 3 -2.01 -34.01 29.27
N THR A 4 -3.21 -33.47 29.00
CA THR A 4 -3.41 -32.42 28.01
C THR A 4 -2.76 -31.11 28.44
N ILE A 5 -2.88 -30.73 29.71
CA ILE A 5 -2.26 -29.52 30.28
C ILE A 5 -0.73 -29.63 30.26
N THR A 6 -0.17 -30.77 30.67
CA THR A 6 1.28 -30.99 30.66
C THR A 6 1.81 -30.99 29.22
N PHE A 7 1.09 -31.60 28.29
CA PHE A 7 1.46 -31.59 26.88
C PHE A 7 1.47 -30.17 26.30
N THR A 8 0.39 -29.39 26.46
CA THR A 8 0.38 -27.99 25.99
C THR A 8 1.42 -27.12 26.70
N ALA A 9 1.69 -27.34 27.99
CA ALA A 9 2.71 -26.60 28.72
C ALA A 9 4.14 -26.89 28.22
N VAL A 10 4.47 -28.14 27.93
CA VAL A 10 5.79 -28.50 27.36
C VAL A 10 5.91 -27.99 25.93
N LEU A 11 4.84 -28.09 25.14
CA LEU A 11 4.80 -27.66 23.75
C LEU A 11 4.88 -26.13 23.61
N SER A 12 4.39 -25.36 24.58
CA SER A 12 4.54 -23.90 24.62
C SER A 12 5.87 -23.45 25.22
N LEU A 13 6.44 -24.22 26.17
CA LEU A 13 7.70 -23.89 26.83
C LEU A 13 8.91 -24.00 25.88
N ILE A 14 8.92 -24.99 24.98
CA ILE A 14 10.04 -25.21 24.04
C ILE A 14 10.23 -24.00 23.09
N PRO A 15 9.19 -23.50 22.38
CA PRO A 15 9.29 -22.25 21.62
C PRO A 15 9.60 -21.04 22.50
N ALA A 16 9.02 -20.95 23.70
CA ALA A 16 9.26 -19.83 24.61
C ALA A 16 10.73 -19.72 25.04
N LEU A 17 11.42 -20.85 25.25
CA LEU A 17 12.86 -20.87 25.60
C LEU A 17 13.76 -20.63 24.38
N LEU A 18 13.35 -21.06 23.18
CA LEU A 18 14.14 -20.89 21.95
C LEU A 18 14.00 -19.49 21.33
N ILE A 19 12.85 -18.84 21.51
CA ILE A 19 12.50 -17.56 20.90
C ILE A 19 12.64 -16.40 21.92
N GLY A 20 12.67 -16.72 23.23
CA GLY A 20 12.43 -15.79 24.34
C GLY A 20 13.37 -14.59 24.47
N GLU A 21 14.63 -14.66 24.01
CA GLU A 21 15.57 -13.56 24.26
C GLU A 21 15.34 -12.35 23.34
N ASN A 22 14.78 -12.54 22.14
CA ASN A 22 14.60 -11.45 21.17
C ASN A 22 13.26 -11.51 20.43
N PHE A 23 12.27 -12.29 20.88
CA PHE A 23 11.00 -12.42 20.17
C PHE A 23 10.34 -11.06 19.92
N LEU A 24 10.21 -10.25 20.97
CA LEU A 24 9.53 -8.97 20.90
C LEU A 24 10.23 -8.03 19.92
N THR A 25 11.56 -7.95 19.99
CA THR A 25 12.39 -7.15 19.07
C THR A 25 12.30 -7.65 17.63
N ASN A 26 12.35 -8.96 17.40
CA ASN A 26 12.19 -9.53 16.07
C ASN A 26 10.78 -9.29 15.50
N PHE A 27 9.76 -9.32 16.35
CA PHE A 27 8.38 -9.04 15.97
C PHE A 27 8.20 -7.55 15.64
N GLU A 28 8.78 -6.66 16.43
CA GLU A 28 8.82 -5.22 16.15
C GLU A 28 9.54 -4.92 14.83
N ASP A 29 10.74 -5.47 14.62
CA ASP A 29 11.48 -5.35 13.36
C ASP A 29 10.66 -5.86 12.17
N PHE A 30 9.92 -6.96 12.34
CA PHE A 30 9.03 -7.48 11.31
C PHE A 30 7.90 -6.51 11.00
N LEU A 31 7.23 -5.96 12.02
CA LEU A 31 6.19 -4.95 11.83
C LEU A 31 6.74 -3.68 11.16
N LEU A 32 7.95 -3.25 11.52
CA LEU A 32 8.62 -2.12 10.91
C LEU A 32 8.92 -2.39 9.43
N LEU A 33 9.47 -3.57 9.09
CA LEU A 33 9.71 -3.95 7.69
C LEU A 33 8.43 -3.93 6.85
N VAL A 34 7.35 -4.49 7.40
CA VAL A 34 6.03 -4.45 6.75
C VAL A 34 5.57 -3.00 6.58
N LEU A 35 5.64 -2.18 7.63
CA LEU A 35 5.29 -0.77 7.60
C LEU A 35 6.09 -0.01 6.53
N TYR A 36 7.41 -0.22 6.44
CA TYR A 36 8.27 0.42 5.45
C TYR A 36 7.90 0.06 4.01
N LEU A 37 7.44 -1.17 3.77
CA LEU A 37 6.91 -1.56 2.46
C LEU A 37 5.55 -0.90 2.17
N PHE A 38 4.73 -0.67 3.20
CA PHE A 38 3.42 -0.04 3.05
C PHE A 38 3.47 1.49 2.92
N VAL A 39 4.42 2.19 3.55
CA VAL A 39 4.53 3.65 3.51
C VAL A 39 4.56 4.23 2.09
N PRO A 40 5.49 3.85 1.20
CA PRO A 40 5.54 4.39 -0.16
C PRO A 40 4.34 3.92 -1.01
N TRP A 41 3.81 2.72 -0.74
CA TRP A 41 2.59 2.24 -1.41
C TRP A 41 1.39 3.13 -1.07
N THR A 42 1.18 3.42 0.22
CA THR A 42 0.10 4.29 0.68
C THR A 42 0.26 5.70 0.13
N ALA A 43 1.49 6.22 0.09
CA ALA A 43 1.76 7.55 -0.48
C ALA A 43 1.33 7.66 -1.95
N VAL A 44 1.72 6.68 -2.77
CA VAL A 44 1.35 6.61 -4.20
C VAL A 44 -0.17 6.52 -4.35
N ASN A 45 -0.82 5.61 -3.61
CA ASN A 45 -2.27 5.43 -3.69
C ASN A 45 -3.04 6.67 -3.21
N LEU A 46 -2.58 7.32 -2.14
CA LEU A 46 -3.22 8.50 -1.59
C LEU A 46 -3.16 9.68 -2.58
N VAL A 47 -1.98 9.92 -3.16
CA VAL A 47 -1.81 10.97 -4.17
C VAL A 47 -2.62 10.65 -5.42
N ASP A 48 -2.64 9.38 -5.86
CA ASP A 48 -3.47 8.95 -6.99
C ASP A 48 -4.96 9.24 -6.75
N TYR A 49 -5.49 8.77 -5.63
CA TYR A 49 -6.90 8.86 -5.31
C TYR A 49 -7.36 10.29 -5.02
N TYR A 50 -6.65 11.01 -4.15
CA TYR A 50 -7.11 12.32 -3.67
C TYR A 50 -6.67 13.48 -4.56
N ILE A 51 -5.48 13.41 -5.17
CA ILE A 51 -4.92 14.55 -5.92
C ILE A 51 -5.12 14.38 -7.42
N VAL A 52 -4.72 13.21 -7.96
CA VAL A 52 -4.69 12.98 -9.42
C VAL A 52 -6.10 12.72 -9.95
N ARG A 53 -6.73 11.61 -9.52
CA ARG A 53 -8.00 11.12 -10.09
C ARG A 53 -9.23 11.59 -9.32
N ARG A 54 -9.04 12.11 -8.10
CA ARG A 54 -10.09 12.68 -7.24
C ARG A 54 -11.31 11.75 -7.11
N GLY A 55 -11.07 10.45 -6.99
CA GLY A 55 -12.11 9.42 -6.86
C GLY A 55 -12.83 8.99 -8.15
N HIS A 56 -12.46 9.52 -9.33
CA HIS A 56 -13.08 9.13 -10.61
C HIS A 56 -12.22 8.07 -11.30
N TYR A 57 -12.70 6.83 -11.33
CA TYR A 57 -12.02 5.69 -11.95
C TYR A 57 -12.96 5.01 -12.94
N ALA A 58 -12.45 4.69 -14.13
CA ALA A 58 -13.13 3.84 -15.10
C ALA A 58 -12.90 2.38 -14.69
N ILE A 59 -13.82 1.83 -13.88
CA ILE A 59 -13.65 0.53 -13.22
C ILE A 59 -13.56 -0.59 -14.26
N ALA A 60 -14.36 -0.53 -15.32
CA ALA A 60 -14.34 -1.56 -16.36
C ALA A 60 -12.97 -1.63 -17.06
N GLU A 61 -12.35 -0.47 -17.26
CA GLU A 61 -11.04 -0.35 -17.90
C GLU A 61 -9.89 -0.86 -17.02
N ILE A 62 -10.04 -0.90 -15.68
CA ILE A 62 -9.05 -1.49 -14.77
C ILE A 62 -8.88 -3.00 -15.03
N PHE A 63 -9.99 -3.69 -15.36
CA PHE A 63 -9.98 -5.11 -15.69
C PHE A 63 -9.56 -5.40 -17.13
N ASN A 64 -9.39 -4.38 -17.97
CA ASN A 64 -8.99 -4.50 -19.36
C ASN A 64 -7.46 -4.39 -19.49
N PRO A 65 -6.71 -5.48 -19.78
CA PRO A 65 -5.25 -5.44 -19.89
C PRO A 65 -4.74 -4.60 -21.07
N ARG A 66 -5.61 -4.33 -22.05
CA ARG A 66 -5.37 -3.47 -23.21
C ARG A 66 -6.07 -2.11 -23.07
N GLY A 67 -6.70 -1.87 -21.93
CA GLY A 67 -7.39 -0.64 -21.62
C GLY A 67 -6.42 0.49 -21.27
N MET A 68 -6.98 1.63 -20.94
CA MET A 68 -6.28 2.88 -20.65
C MET A 68 -5.22 2.79 -19.53
N TYR A 69 -5.40 1.89 -18.56
CA TYR A 69 -4.46 1.67 -17.46
C TYR A 69 -3.22 0.85 -17.88
N GLY A 70 -3.32 0.12 -18.99
CA GLY A 70 -2.31 -0.83 -19.46
C GLY A 70 -2.04 -1.96 -18.46
N ARG A 71 -1.12 -2.86 -18.81
CA ARG A 71 -0.78 -4.02 -17.96
C ARG A 71 0.14 -3.70 -16.79
N TRP A 72 0.86 -2.58 -16.85
CA TRP A 72 1.87 -2.19 -15.86
C TRP A 72 1.77 -0.70 -15.56
N GLY A 73 1.41 -0.38 -14.32
CA GLY A 73 1.41 1.00 -13.80
C GLY A 73 2.83 1.48 -13.49
N TRP A 74 3.68 1.59 -14.52
CA TRP A 74 5.11 1.92 -14.36
C TRP A 74 5.35 3.19 -13.54
N ARG A 75 4.46 4.17 -13.64
CA ARG A 75 4.51 5.42 -12.87
C ARG A 75 4.45 5.14 -11.36
N GLY A 76 3.49 4.32 -10.93
CA GLY A 76 3.34 3.91 -9.53
C GLY A 76 4.49 3.04 -9.04
N ILE A 77 4.93 2.09 -9.88
CA ILE A 77 6.07 1.21 -9.55
C ILE A 77 7.36 2.01 -9.38
N THR A 78 7.67 2.92 -10.31
CA THR A 78 8.86 3.78 -10.22
C THR A 78 8.81 4.66 -8.97
N SER A 79 7.67 5.31 -8.70
CA SER A 79 7.51 6.14 -7.51
C SER A 79 7.64 5.35 -6.22
N TYR A 80 7.09 4.14 -6.18
CA TYR A 80 7.22 3.21 -5.06
C TYR A 80 8.68 2.84 -4.81
N LEU A 81 9.40 2.39 -5.84
CA LEU A 81 10.78 1.95 -5.73
C LEU A 81 11.72 3.10 -5.34
N VAL A 82 11.52 4.29 -5.91
CA VAL A 82 12.32 5.47 -5.57
C VAL A 82 12.01 5.95 -4.15
N GLY A 83 10.74 5.97 -3.75
CA GLY A 83 10.36 6.29 -2.37
C GLY A 83 10.94 5.31 -1.35
N PHE A 84 10.89 4.01 -1.66
CA PHE A 84 11.50 2.96 -0.86
C PHE A 84 13.03 3.11 -0.78
N ALA A 85 13.70 3.42 -1.90
CA ALA A 85 15.14 3.64 -1.90
C ALA A 85 15.53 4.91 -1.11
N ALA A 86 14.74 5.98 -1.22
CA ALA A 86 14.98 7.24 -0.54
C ALA A 86 14.84 7.16 0.98
N MET A 87 14.04 6.21 1.49
CA MET A 87 13.89 6.01 2.93
C MET A 87 15.01 5.14 3.54
N LEU A 88 15.69 4.27 2.77
CA LEU A 88 16.76 3.38 3.28
C LEU A 88 17.84 4.07 4.13
N PRO A 89 18.28 5.31 3.82
CA PRO A 89 19.22 6.07 4.65
C PRO A 89 18.69 6.51 6.01
N PHE A 90 17.37 6.60 6.16
CA PHE A 90 16.65 7.18 7.30
C PHE A 90 15.95 6.13 8.17
N LEU A 91 15.99 4.85 7.77
CA LEU A 91 15.44 3.75 8.56
C LEU A 91 16.27 3.51 9.80
N SER A 92 15.59 3.15 10.89
CA SER A 92 16.21 2.71 12.13
C SER A 92 15.44 1.53 12.69
N THR A 93 16.08 0.36 12.67
CA THR A 93 15.58 -0.91 13.24
C THR A 93 16.64 -1.49 14.17
N SER A 94 16.29 -2.51 14.95
CA SER A 94 17.25 -3.13 15.88
C SER A 94 18.47 -3.73 15.16
N LYS A 95 18.31 -4.16 13.91
CA LYS A 95 19.37 -4.83 13.11
C LYS A 95 19.98 -3.96 12.01
N TYR A 96 19.31 -2.87 11.62
CA TYR A 96 19.75 -2.00 10.54
C TYR A 96 19.46 -0.54 10.87
N THR A 97 20.50 0.29 10.85
CA THR A 97 20.40 1.74 10.99
C THR A 97 21.05 2.39 9.77
N GLY A 98 20.28 3.20 9.05
CA GLY A 98 20.76 3.94 7.89
C GLY A 98 21.78 5.02 8.27
N PHE A 99 22.60 5.45 7.32
CA PHE A 99 23.68 6.41 7.59
C PHE A 99 23.20 7.78 8.09
N VAL A 100 21.98 8.20 7.74
CA VAL A 100 21.39 9.44 8.26
C VAL A 100 20.81 9.20 9.65
N ALA A 101 20.09 8.09 9.85
CA ALA A 101 19.55 7.72 11.15
C ALA A 101 20.66 7.57 12.22
N ALA A 102 21.82 7.02 11.85
CA ALA A 102 22.97 6.89 12.73
C ALA A 102 23.53 8.24 13.21
N LYS A 103 23.40 9.31 12.41
CA LYS A 103 23.80 10.68 12.80
C LYS A 103 22.76 11.38 13.67
N LEU A 104 21.55 10.83 13.74
CA LEU A 104 20.40 11.37 14.48
C LEU A 104 20.08 10.52 15.71
N ASP A 105 21.10 9.86 16.28
CA ASP A 105 20.97 9.01 17.48
C ASP A 105 19.98 7.84 17.31
N GLY A 106 19.85 7.33 16.09
CA GLY A 106 18.93 6.22 15.79
C GLY A 106 17.46 6.64 15.61
N ALA A 107 17.17 7.93 15.45
CA ALA A 107 15.82 8.39 15.13
C ALA A 107 15.36 7.89 13.74
N ASP A 108 14.18 7.28 13.69
CA ASP A 108 13.53 6.87 12.44
C ASP A 108 12.82 8.07 11.79
N LEU A 109 13.36 8.54 10.66
CA LEU A 109 12.76 9.59 9.82
C LEU A 109 12.30 9.07 8.46
N SER A 110 12.29 7.76 8.27
CA SER A 110 11.96 7.10 7.00
C SER A 110 10.59 7.49 6.49
N MET A 111 9.58 7.53 7.36
CA MET A 111 8.22 7.89 7.00
C MET A 111 8.14 9.33 6.46
N PHE A 112 8.80 10.27 7.14
CA PHE A 112 8.78 11.69 6.78
C PHE A 112 9.48 11.97 5.45
N VAL A 113 10.34 11.07 4.97
CA VAL A 113 11.01 11.18 3.67
C VAL A 113 10.28 10.34 2.61
N GLY A 114 9.95 9.09 2.93
CA GLY A 114 9.34 8.13 2.01
C GLY A 114 7.97 8.57 1.51
N LEU A 115 7.10 9.10 2.39
CA LEU A 115 5.78 9.62 2.01
C LEU A 115 5.86 10.75 0.98
N PRO A 116 6.55 11.88 1.25
CA PRO A 116 6.62 12.97 0.28
C PRO A 116 7.41 12.59 -0.97
N VAL A 117 8.50 11.83 -0.87
CA VAL A 117 9.28 11.43 -2.06
C VAL A 117 8.44 10.56 -3.00
N ALA A 118 7.80 9.51 -2.48
CA ALA A 118 6.95 8.64 -3.30
C ALA A 118 5.74 9.40 -3.87
N GLY A 119 5.08 10.20 -3.02
CA GLY A 119 3.88 10.95 -3.40
C GLY A 119 4.16 12.04 -4.44
N ILE A 120 5.19 12.88 -4.23
CA ILE A 120 5.56 13.96 -5.16
C ILE A 120 6.01 13.37 -6.49
N LEU A 121 6.85 12.33 -6.46
CA LEU A 121 7.31 11.70 -7.70
C LEU A 121 6.14 11.09 -8.47
N TYR A 122 5.21 10.42 -7.78
CA TYR A 122 3.99 9.93 -8.41
C TYR A 122 3.16 11.05 -9.03
N TRP A 123 2.94 12.14 -8.29
CA TRP A 123 2.22 13.29 -8.80
C TRP A 123 2.86 13.86 -10.08
N ILE A 124 4.19 13.97 -10.12
CA ILE A 124 4.93 14.45 -11.30
C ILE A 124 4.74 13.48 -12.49
N LEU A 125 4.93 12.18 -12.27
CA LEU A 125 4.79 11.18 -13.33
C LEU A 125 3.33 11.06 -13.82
N ALA A 126 2.36 11.24 -12.92
CA ALA A 126 0.94 11.18 -13.21
C ALA A 126 0.43 12.37 -14.03
N LYS A 127 1.18 13.47 -14.15
CA LYS A 127 0.83 14.59 -15.07
C LYS A 127 0.76 14.17 -16.55
N THR A 128 1.32 13.02 -16.90
CA THR A 128 1.24 12.45 -18.25
C THR A 128 0.01 11.56 -18.46
N VAL A 129 -0.86 11.43 -17.46
CA VAL A 129 -2.11 10.66 -17.55
C VAL A 129 -3.23 11.58 -18.05
N ASP A 130 -4.03 11.10 -19.01
CA ASP A 130 -5.25 11.77 -19.44
C ASP A 130 -6.39 11.53 -18.44
N VAL A 131 -6.35 12.27 -17.34
CA VAL A 131 -7.36 12.18 -16.27
C VAL A 131 -8.74 12.65 -16.75
N GLU A 132 -8.80 13.59 -17.69
CA GLU A 132 -10.07 14.09 -18.24
C GLU A 132 -10.75 13.05 -19.15
N GLY A 133 -9.98 12.38 -20.01
CA GLY A 133 -10.42 11.22 -20.78
C GLY A 133 -10.99 10.13 -19.89
N GLU A 134 -10.25 9.77 -18.83
CA GLU A 134 -10.67 8.77 -17.86
C GLU A 134 -11.95 9.15 -17.12
N THR A 135 -12.04 10.39 -16.64
CA THR A 135 -13.22 10.86 -15.89
C THR A 135 -14.48 10.81 -16.75
N ARG A 136 -14.38 11.11 -18.05
CA ARG A 136 -15.50 10.99 -18.99
C ARG A 136 -15.98 9.54 -19.15
N ILE A 137 -15.05 8.60 -19.26
CA ILE A 137 -15.38 7.16 -19.35
C ILE A 137 -16.01 6.68 -18.04
N ALA A 138 -15.43 7.06 -16.89
CA ALA A 138 -15.95 6.71 -15.58
C ALA A 138 -17.39 7.21 -15.37
N GLN A 139 -17.70 8.43 -15.80
CA GLN A 139 -19.06 8.99 -15.74
C GLN A 139 -20.04 8.28 -16.68
N ALA A 140 -19.58 7.89 -17.88
CA ALA A 140 -20.40 7.12 -18.81
C ALA A 140 -20.72 5.73 -18.27
N GLU A 141 -19.74 5.04 -17.68
CA GLU A 141 -19.92 3.74 -17.01
C GLU A 141 -20.92 3.87 -15.84
N ALA A 142 -20.76 4.88 -14.99
CA ALA A 142 -21.68 5.12 -13.87
C ALA A 142 -23.12 5.37 -14.33
N ALA A 143 -23.32 6.19 -15.37
CA ALA A 143 -24.64 6.47 -15.92
C ALA A 143 -25.30 5.24 -16.55
N GLU A 144 -24.51 4.39 -17.21
CA GLU A 144 -24.99 3.11 -17.75
C GLU A 144 -25.40 2.13 -16.65
N LEU A 145 -24.59 1.99 -15.61
CA LEU A 145 -24.91 1.14 -14.45
C LEU A 145 -26.20 1.60 -13.76
N GLU A 146 -26.39 2.92 -13.58
CA GLU A 146 -27.64 3.46 -13.06
C GLU A 146 -28.85 3.19 -13.96
N ARG A 147 -28.67 3.24 -15.29
CA ARG A 147 -29.74 2.90 -16.25
C ARG A 147 -30.15 1.44 -16.08
N LEU A 148 -29.18 0.53 -16.05
CA LEU A 148 -29.40 -0.91 -15.87
C LEU A 148 -30.04 -1.23 -14.51
N ALA A 149 -29.61 -0.55 -13.44
CA ALA A 149 -30.22 -0.70 -12.12
C ALA A 149 -31.71 -0.29 -12.13
N ARG A 150 -32.04 0.86 -12.75
CA ARG A 150 -33.44 1.31 -12.90
C ARG A 150 -34.28 0.38 -13.77
N GLU A 151 -33.69 -0.24 -14.78
CA GLU A 151 -34.36 -1.25 -15.62
C GLU A 151 -34.67 -2.52 -14.82
N HIS A 152 -33.75 -2.98 -13.96
CA HIS A 152 -33.97 -4.13 -13.07
C HIS A 152 -34.98 -3.85 -11.94
N GLU A 153 -35.07 -2.62 -11.44
CA GLU A 153 -35.99 -2.24 -10.38
C GLU A 153 -37.45 -2.06 -10.84
N ARG A 154 -37.71 -1.91 -12.15
CA ARG A 154 -39.07 -1.93 -12.69
C ARG A 154 -39.53 -3.38 -12.76
N PRO A 155 -40.39 -3.87 -11.85
CA PRO A 155 -41.00 -5.18 -12.03
C PRO A 155 -41.77 -5.07 -13.34
N GLU A 156 -41.61 -6.03 -14.24
CA GLU A 156 -42.41 -6.08 -15.45
C GLU A 156 -43.89 -6.02 -15.03
N ALA A 157 -44.51 -4.88 -15.33
CA ALA A 157 -45.93 -4.66 -15.14
C ALA A 157 -46.65 -5.50 -16.19
N HIS A 158 -46.74 -6.80 -15.91
CA HIS A 158 -47.55 -7.77 -16.61
C HIS A 158 -48.77 -8.12 -15.76
#